data_AF-A0AAX4JFH6-F1
#
_entry.id   AF-A0AAX4JFH6-F1
#
_cell.length_a   1.000
_cell.length_b   1.000
_cell.length_c   1.000
_cell.angle_alpha   90.00
_cell.angle_beta   90.00
_cell.angle_gamma   90.00
#
_symmetry.space_group_name_H-M   'P 1'
#
loop_
_entity.id
_entity.type
_entity.pdbx_description
1 polymer ?
#
loop_
_entity_poly.entity_id
_entity_poly.type
_entity_poly.pdbx_seq_one_letter_code
_entity_poly.pdbx_strand_id
1 'polypeptide(L)'
;MCSHLQTEDGFCINCGIQITTLNLVDSYTPVNHHTKSQKHIYLLNKLLHTFNISEFKPNILHEYNTKAFSFRHSMKDKLLLCTYKVLRDSSYPITFSDVEKYSPKIKSKWFKEYKYIPYSKAYIRNLLDRFGQNISCTNLQEVMSYVEKYSNKPMEKVIQKFLINKKSV
;
A
#
# COMPACT_ATOMS: atom_id res chain seq x y z
N MET A 1 17.97 -3.41 -46.20
CA MET A 1 18.17 -3.99 -44.85
C MET A 1 18.93 -2.99 -44.01
N CYS A 2 18.53 -2.78 -42.76
CA CYS A 2 18.66 -1.51 -42.05
C CYS A 2 20.07 -0.88 -42.05
N SER A 3 20.19 0.30 -42.66
CA SER A 3 21.25 1.30 -42.46
C SER A 3 20.60 2.65 -42.07
N HIS A 4 19.72 2.56 -41.07
CA HIS A 4 19.13 3.59 -40.21
C HIS A 4 18.62 4.91 -40.84
N LEU A 5 17.31 5.00 -41.09
CA LEU A 5 16.56 6.27 -41.23
C LEU A 5 15.04 6.09 -41.04
N GLN A 6 14.65 5.24 -40.09
CA GLN A 6 13.32 5.32 -39.46
C GLN A 6 13.51 5.15 -37.96
N THR A 7 13.22 6.23 -37.22
CA THR A 7 13.40 6.33 -35.78
C THR A 7 12.08 6.73 -35.14
N GLU A 8 11.72 6.04 -34.06
CA GLU A 8 10.68 6.45 -33.12
C GLU A 8 11.39 6.65 -31.77
N ASP A 9 11.22 7.81 -31.15
CA ASP A 9 11.88 8.21 -29.89
C ASP A 9 13.42 8.07 -29.85
N GLY A 10 14.09 8.16 -31.01
CA GLY A 10 15.56 8.09 -31.11
C GLY A 10 16.12 6.66 -31.18
N PHE A 11 15.28 5.65 -31.37
CA PHE A 11 15.68 4.24 -31.52
C PHE A 11 15.36 3.72 -32.92
N CYS A 12 16.22 2.84 -33.44
CA CYS A 12 15.94 2.11 -34.68
C CYS A 12 14.82 1.08 -34.45
N ILE A 13 13.75 1.18 -35.23
CA ILE A 13 12.56 0.33 -35.10
C ILE A 13 12.88 -1.15 -35.42
N ASN A 14 13.86 -1.41 -36.27
CA ASN A 14 14.18 -2.76 -36.73
C ASN A 14 15.22 -3.49 -35.86
N CYS A 15 16.13 -2.79 -35.18
CA CYS A 15 17.18 -3.42 -34.36
C CYS A 15 17.28 -2.90 -32.93
N GLY A 16 16.48 -1.89 -32.55
CA GLY A 16 16.40 -1.36 -31.19
C GLY A 16 17.61 -0.51 -30.77
N ILE A 17 18.57 -0.24 -31.65
CA ILE A 17 19.76 0.57 -31.34
C ILE A 17 19.36 2.05 -31.25
N GLN A 18 19.72 2.70 -30.14
CA GLN A 18 19.58 4.15 -29.97
C GLN A 18 20.64 4.87 -30.79
N ILE A 19 20.22 5.77 -31.68
CA ILE A 19 21.15 6.52 -32.52
C ILE A 19 21.27 7.92 -31.92
N THR A 20 22.20 8.08 -30.99
CA THR A 20 22.61 9.38 -30.50
C THR A 20 23.56 10.01 -31.51
N THR A 21 23.16 11.15 -32.09
CA THR A 21 24.02 11.98 -32.93
C THR A 21 25.37 12.20 -32.23
N LEU A 22 26.43 11.72 -32.87
CA LEU A 22 27.81 11.72 -32.39
C LEU A 22 28.27 13.14 -32.04
N ASN A 23 28.43 13.41 -30.74
CA ASN A 23 29.51 14.27 -30.28
C ASN A 23 30.37 13.40 -29.35
N LEU A 24 31.59 13.10 -29.81
CA LEU A 24 32.60 12.37 -29.05
C LEU A 24 32.89 13.11 -27.73
N VAL A 25 32.78 12.42 -26.60
CA VAL A 25 33.32 12.88 -25.32
C VAL A 25 34.41 11.89 -24.88
N ASP A 26 35.63 12.40 -24.78
CA ASP A 26 36.93 11.71 -24.61
C ASP A 26 37.16 10.98 -23.27
N SER A 27 36.12 10.55 -22.55
CA SER A 27 36.34 9.67 -21.40
C SER A 27 35.11 8.86 -21.07
N TYR A 28 35.09 7.62 -21.55
CA TYR A 28 34.13 6.63 -21.09
C TYR A 28 34.55 6.19 -19.68
N THR A 29 34.19 6.98 -18.67
CA THR A 29 34.12 6.47 -17.30
C THR A 29 32.85 5.63 -17.22
N PRO A 30 32.92 4.31 -16.98
CA PRO A 30 31.73 3.51 -16.81
C PRO A 30 30.98 4.03 -15.60
N VAL A 31 29.86 4.72 -15.85
CA VAL A 31 28.93 5.08 -14.80
C VAL A 31 28.38 3.75 -14.30
N ASN A 32 28.74 3.39 -13.07
CA ASN A 32 28.07 2.31 -12.34
C ASN A 32 26.59 2.70 -12.24
N HIS A 33 25.80 2.36 -13.24
CA HIS A 33 24.36 2.35 -13.12
C HIS A 33 24.05 1.29 -12.08
N HIS A 34 23.94 1.74 -10.83
CA HIS A 34 23.27 1.02 -9.78
C HIS A 34 21.86 0.73 -10.29
N THR A 35 21.68 -0.43 -10.92
CA THR A 35 20.36 -1.00 -11.18
C THR A 35 19.76 -1.22 -9.79
N LYS A 36 19.06 -0.21 -9.28
CA LYS A 36 18.32 -0.32 -8.03
C LYS A 36 17.36 -1.47 -8.24
N SER A 37 17.65 -2.60 -7.60
CA SER A 37 16.88 -3.83 -7.75
C SER A 37 15.38 -3.50 -7.58
N GLN A 38 14.61 -3.60 -8.68
CA GLN A 38 13.17 -3.33 -8.71
C GLN A 38 12.34 -4.44 -8.03
N LYS A 39 12.98 -5.30 -7.23
CA LYS A 39 12.34 -6.40 -6.48
C LYS A 39 11.11 -5.94 -5.69
N HIS A 40 11.16 -4.74 -5.10
CA HIS A 40 10.02 -4.18 -4.35
C HIS A 40 8.83 -3.83 -5.27
N ILE A 41 9.08 -3.33 -6.47
CA ILE A 41 8.04 -3.02 -7.47
C ILE A 41 7.37 -4.30 -7.95
N TYR A 42 8.17 -5.32 -8.30
CA TYR A 42 7.64 -6.62 -8.70
C TYR A 42 6.78 -7.25 -7.61
N LEU A 43 7.29 -7.24 -6.37
CA LEU A 43 6.56 -7.77 -5.22
C LEU A 43 5.26 -7.00 -4.96
N LEU A 44 5.28 -5.67 -5.10
CA LEU A 44 4.09 -4.84 -4.98
C LEU A 44 3.06 -5.17 -6.06
N ASN A 45 3.46 -5.28 -7.33
CA ASN A 45 2.54 -5.63 -8.42
C ASN A 45 1.82 -6.96 -8.14
N LYS A 46 2.54 -7.97 -7.64
CA LYS A 46 1.95 -9.26 -7.27
C LYS A 46 0.94 -9.14 -6.12
N LEU A 47 1.24 -8.31 -5.12
CA LEU A 47 0.31 -8.06 -4.02
C LEU A 47 -0.95 -7.34 -4.50
N LEU A 48 -0.80 -6.25 -5.26
CA LEU A 48 -1.93 -5.44 -5.73
C LEU A 48 -2.84 -6.18 -6.71
N HIS A 49 -2.27 -7.05 -7.54
CA HIS A 49 -3.07 -7.93 -8.40
C HIS A 49 -3.96 -8.85 -7.58
N THR A 50 -3.45 -9.43 -6.48
CA THR A 50 -4.24 -10.31 -5.61
C THR A 50 -5.40 -9.56 -4.94
N PHE A 51 -5.19 -8.30 -4.58
CA PHE A 51 -6.19 -7.46 -3.93
C PHE A 51 -7.12 -6.73 -4.92
N ASN A 52 -6.83 -6.78 -6.22
CA ASN A 52 -7.53 -6.03 -7.27
C ASN A 52 -7.61 -4.50 -7.00
N ILE A 53 -6.47 -3.89 -6.65
CA ILE A 53 -6.34 -2.47 -6.21
C ILE A 53 -5.13 -1.80 -6.86
N SER A 54 -4.91 -2.07 -8.14
CA SER A 54 -3.73 -1.61 -8.89
C SER A 54 -3.58 -0.08 -8.92
N GLU A 55 -4.70 0.64 -8.81
CA GLU A 55 -4.81 2.09 -8.82
C GLU A 55 -4.07 2.76 -7.64
N PHE A 56 -3.89 2.06 -6.52
CA PHE A 56 -3.20 2.61 -5.35
C PHE A 56 -1.66 2.50 -5.43
N LYS A 57 -1.12 1.88 -6.48
CA LYS A 57 0.31 1.63 -6.63
C LYS A 57 1.20 2.87 -6.43
N PRO A 58 0.92 4.03 -7.05
CA PRO A 58 1.77 5.22 -6.89
C PRO A 58 1.85 5.68 -5.44
N ASN A 59 0.71 5.68 -4.75
CA ASN A 59 0.60 6.12 -3.35
C ASN A 59 1.34 5.16 -2.41
N ILE A 60 1.25 3.86 -2.67
CA ILE A 60 1.94 2.84 -1.87
C ILE A 60 3.46 2.93 -2.06
N LEU A 61 3.92 3.15 -3.30
CA LEU A 61 5.35 3.38 -3.56
C LEU A 61 5.85 4.67 -2.92
N HIS A 62 5.06 5.73 -2.96
CA HIS A 62 5.38 6.98 -2.28
C HIS A 62 5.57 6.75 -0.78
N GLU A 63 4.58 6.17 -0.10
CA GLU A 63 4.66 5.87 1.35
C GLU A 63 5.84 4.92 1.66
N TYR A 64 6.08 3.90 0.84
CA TYR A 64 7.20 2.97 1.04
C TYR A 64 8.57 3.67 0.97
N ASN A 65 8.73 4.65 0.08
CA ASN A 65 9.98 5.37 -0.12
C ASN A 65 10.20 6.47 0.92
N THR A 66 9.14 7.08 1.44
CA THR A 66 9.24 8.20 2.40
C THR A 66 9.18 7.76 3.86
N LYS A 67 8.56 6.61 4.15
CA LYS A 67 8.42 6.13 5.54
C LYS A 67 9.75 5.64 6.11
N ALA A 68 10.20 6.30 7.17
CA ALA A 68 11.21 5.76 8.07
C ALA A 68 10.60 4.69 8.98
N PHE A 69 10.90 3.41 8.74
CA PHE A 69 10.41 2.31 9.56
C PHE A 69 11.22 2.20 10.86
N SER A 70 10.54 2.22 12.00
CA SER A 70 11.17 2.13 13.33
C SER A 70 11.68 0.72 13.64
N PHE A 71 11.04 -0.32 13.08
CA PHE A 71 11.45 -1.71 13.25
C PHE A 71 12.05 -2.32 11.98
N ARG A 72 12.92 -3.32 12.17
CA ARG A 72 13.47 -4.14 11.09
C ARG A 72 12.37 -5.06 10.52
N HIS A 73 11.69 -4.57 9.49
CA HIS A 73 10.70 -5.31 8.71
C HIS A 73 11.30 -5.87 7.41
N SER A 74 10.81 -7.02 6.97
CA SER A 74 11.12 -7.51 5.62
C SER A 74 10.53 -6.57 4.56
N MET A 75 11.07 -6.59 3.34
CA MET A 75 10.54 -5.78 2.23
C MET A 75 9.05 -6.06 1.98
N LYS A 76 8.65 -7.34 2.03
CA LYS A 76 7.25 -7.75 1.90
C LYS A 76 6.38 -7.15 2.99
N ASP A 77 6.85 -7.22 4.24
CA ASP A 77 6.09 -6.67 5.37
C ASP A 77 5.93 -5.17 5.21
N LYS A 78 7.01 -4.43 4.92
CA LYS A 78 6.96 -2.98 4.67
C LYS A 78 5.91 -2.61 3.60
N LEU A 79 5.91 -3.30 2.46
CA LEU A 79 4.93 -3.07 1.40
C LEU A 79 3.50 -3.36 1.85
N LEU A 80 3.28 -4.46 2.58
CA LEU A 80 1.98 -4.79 3.16
C LEU A 80 1.50 -3.71 4.14
N LEU A 81 2.41 -3.15 4.94
CA LEU A 81 2.07 -2.07 5.87
C LEU A 81 1.70 -0.77 5.15
N CYS A 82 2.48 -0.37 4.14
CA CYS A 82 2.18 0.79 3.31
C CYS A 82 0.85 0.62 2.57
N THR A 83 0.61 -0.57 2.02
CA THR A 83 -0.65 -0.92 1.36
C THR A 83 -1.83 -0.72 2.29
N TYR A 84 -1.77 -1.30 3.50
CA TYR A 84 -2.82 -1.13 4.50
C TYR A 84 -3.07 0.35 4.83
N LYS A 85 -2.02 1.13 5.11
CA LYS A 85 -2.14 2.54 5.46
C LYS A 85 -2.82 3.34 4.34
N VAL A 86 -2.34 3.21 3.10
CA VAL A 86 -2.87 3.96 1.95
C VAL A 86 -4.35 3.64 1.72
N LEU A 87 -4.71 2.36 1.77
CA LEU A 87 -6.10 1.93 1.60
C LEU A 87 -6.99 2.46 2.73
N ARG A 88 -6.54 2.33 3.99
CA ARG A 88 -7.27 2.85 5.15
C ARG A 88 -7.48 4.36 5.03
N ASP A 89 -6.44 5.11 4.69
CA ASP A 89 -6.50 6.57 4.58
C ASP A 89 -7.41 7.00 3.42
N SER A 90 -7.53 6.14 2.39
CA SER A 90 -8.49 6.28 1.28
C SER A 90 -9.89 5.75 1.61
N SER A 91 -10.17 5.41 2.87
CA SER A 91 -11.44 4.84 3.35
C SER A 91 -11.85 3.52 2.68
N TYR A 92 -10.90 2.78 2.10
CA TYR A 92 -11.13 1.44 1.57
C TYR A 92 -11.38 0.48 2.74
N PRO A 93 -12.39 -0.42 2.68
CA PRO A 93 -12.80 -1.26 3.82
C PRO A 93 -11.86 -2.46 4.03
N ILE A 94 -10.56 -2.23 4.20
CA ILE A 94 -9.55 -3.25 4.51
C ILE A 94 -9.39 -3.41 6.03
N THR A 95 -9.28 -4.64 6.51
CA THR A 95 -8.96 -4.94 7.91
C THR A 95 -7.51 -5.37 8.05
N PHE A 96 -6.98 -5.33 9.27
CA PHE A 96 -5.61 -5.78 9.49
C PHE A 96 -5.47 -7.29 9.24
N SER A 97 -6.49 -8.05 9.64
CA SER A 97 -6.63 -9.48 9.35
C SER A 97 -6.54 -9.83 7.86
N ASP A 98 -6.93 -8.93 6.94
CA ASP A 98 -6.77 -9.17 5.50
C ASP A 98 -5.31 -9.15 5.07
N VAL A 99 -4.50 -8.33 5.73
CA VAL A 99 -3.06 -8.15 5.46
C VAL A 99 -2.25 -9.27 6.13
N GLU A 100 -2.65 -9.67 7.34
CA GLU A 100 -2.02 -10.78 8.08
C GLU A 100 -2.02 -12.10 7.30
N LYS A 101 -3.03 -12.35 6.44
CA LYS A 101 -3.07 -13.52 5.54
C LYS A 101 -1.83 -13.66 4.67
N TYR A 102 -1.19 -12.55 4.32
CA TYR A 102 -0.01 -12.52 3.46
C TYR A 102 1.30 -12.57 4.24
N SER A 103 1.28 -12.23 5.53
CA SER A 103 2.43 -12.34 6.41
C SER A 103 2.01 -12.42 7.88
N PRO A 104 1.90 -13.63 8.46
CA PRO A 104 1.49 -13.83 9.86
C PRO A 104 2.54 -13.31 10.86
N LYS A 105 3.74 -12.94 10.39
CA LYS A 105 4.80 -12.32 11.19
C LYS A 105 4.53 -10.84 11.47
N ILE A 106 3.62 -10.22 10.71
CA ILE A 106 3.10 -8.88 10.98
C ILE A 106 2.13 -8.97 12.17
N LYS A 107 2.64 -9.32 13.35
CA LYS A 107 1.85 -9.29 14.59
C LYS A 107 1.52 -7.83 14.96
N SER A 108 0.78 -7.66 16.06
CA SER A 108 0.43 -6.40 16.75
C SER A 108 1.53 -5.33 16.93
N LYS A 109 2.80 -5.62 16.61
CA LYS A 109 3.87 -4.63 16.48
C LYS A 109 3.58 -3.61 15.37
N TRP A 110 2.76 -3.92 14.36
CA TRP A 110 2.29 -2.97 13.35
C TRP A 110 1.55 -1.77 13.94
N PHE A 111 0.69 -2.01 14.95
CA PHE A 111 0.02 -0.93 15.67
C PHE A 111 1.01 0.06 16.27
N LYS A 112 2.27 -0.33 16.49
CA LYS A 112 3.29 0.59 16.99
C LYS A 112 3.92 1.44 15.88
N GLU A 113 4.04 0.90 14.66
CA GLU A 113 4.68 1.57 13.52
C GLU A 113 3.80 2.68 12.92
N TYR A 114 2.48 2.48 12.93
CA TYR A 114 1.47 3.44 12.47
C TYR A 114 0.48 3.82 13.57
N LYS A 115 0.97 3.82 14.83
CA LYS A 115 0.16 4.09 16.02
C LYS A 115 -0.50 5.47 15.91
N TYR A 116 -1.72 5.58 16.41
CA TYR A 116 -2.45 6.85 16.60
C TYR A 116 -2.86 7.60 15.33
N ILE A 117 -3.14 6.91 14.23
CA ILE A 117 -3.85 7.58 13.13
C ILE A 117 -5.35 7.41 13.38
N PRO A 118 -6.09 8.49 13.69
CA PRO A 118 -7.53 8.42 13.89
C PRO A 118 -8.19 7.84 12.64
N TYR A 119 -9.17 6.97 12.85
CA TYR A 119 -9.92 6.41 11.74
C TYR A 119 -10.91 7.45 11.22
N SER A 120 -10.96 7.64 9.90
CA SER A 120 -11.97 8.51 9.30
C SER A 120 -13.37 7.92 9.52
N LYS A 121 -14.37 8.80 9.65
CA LYS A 121 -15.78 8.40 9.74
C LYS A 121 -16.21 7.55 8.53
N ALA A 122 -15.72 7.90 7.34
CA ALA A 122 -15.99 7.16 6.10
C ALA A 122 -15.42 5.74 6.14
N TYR A 123 -14.18 5.56 6.60
CA TYR A 123 -13.57 4.25 6.74
C TYR A 123 -14.34 3.35 7.71
N ILE A 124 -14.72 3.89 8.88
CA ILE A 124 -15.51 3.14 9.88
C ILE A 124 -16.83 2.69 9.26
N ARG A 125 -17.54 3.59 8.56
CA ARG A 125 -18.80 3.28 7.89
C ARG A 125 -18.64 2.17 6.85
N ASN A 126 -17.64 2.27 5.98
CA ASN A 126 -17.40 1.29 4.91
C ASN A 126 -17.04 -0.09 5.48
N LEU A 127 -16.33 -0.15 6.62
CA LEU A 127 -16.07 -1.41 7.30
C LEU A 127 -17.32 -2.04 7.91
N LEU A 128 -18.20 -1.23 8.51
CA LEU A 128 -19.46 -1.72 9.07
C LEU A 128 -20.38 -2.26 7.98
N ASP A 129 -20.45 -1.57 6.84
CA ASP A 129 -21.16 -2.02 5.64
C ASP A 129 -20.62 -3.36 5.14
N ARG A 130 -19.29 -3.51 5.03
CA ARG A 130 -18.63 -4.79 4.72
C ARG A 130 -19.00 -5.91 5.70
N PHE A 131 -19.24 -5.60 6.97
CA PHE A 131 -19.69 -6.58 7.97
C PHE A 131 -21.22 -6.79 7.99
N GLY A 132 -21.94 -6.26 7.00
CA GLY A 132 -23.39 -6.40 6.85
C GLY A 132 -24.19 -5.63 7.90
N GLN A 133 -23.62 -4.56 8.48
CA GLN A 133 -24.27 -3.76 9.52
C GLN A 133 -24.87 -2.48 8.92
N ASN A 134 -26.19 -2.46 8.71
CA ASN A 134 -26.93 -1.25 8.35
C ASN A 134 -27.09 -0.34 9.57
N ILE A 135 -26.13 0.57 9.76
CA ILE A 135 -26.03 1.41 10.95
C ILE A 135 -26.57 2.82 10.66
N SER A 136 -27.56 3.25 11.44
CA SER A 136 -28.10 4.62 11.43
C SER A 136 -27.05 5.66 11.90
N CYS A 137 -27.26 6.94 11.58
CA CYS A 137 -26.30 8.00 11.91
C CYS A 137 -26.01 8.10 13.42
N THR A 138 -27.01 7.87 14.27
CA THR A 138 -26.88 7.88 15.75
C THR A 138 -26.01 6.73 16.25
N ASN A 139 -26.18 5.53 15.68
CA ASN A 139 -25.36 4.36 16.01
C ASN A 139 -23.90 4.53 15.54
N LEU A 140 -23.64 5.36 14.51
CA LEU A 140 -22.28 5.60 14.02
C LEU A 140 -21.44 6.43 15.01
N GLN A 141 -22.04 7.42 15.69
CA GLN A 141 -21.33 8.21 16.69
C GLN A 141 -20.93 7.36 17.91
N GLU A 142 -21.81 6.46 18.36
CA GLU A 142 -21.51 5.49 19.42
C GLU A 142 -20.32 4.59 19.04
N VAL A 143 -20.29 4.09 17.79
CA VAL A 143 -19.18 3.28 17.28
C VAL A 143 -17.88 4.10 17.25
N MET A 144 -17.93 5.35 16.80
CA MET A 144 -16.75 6.22 16.76
C MET A 144 -16.15 6.41 18.16
N SER A 145 -16.97 6.74 19.16
CA SER A 145 -16.50 6.88 20.55
C SER A 145 -15.93 5.56 21.10
N TYR A 146 -16.52 4.42 20.73
CA TYR A 146 -16.00 3.11 21.11
C TYR A 146 -14.65 2.81 20.44
N VAL A 147 -14.51 3.15 19.16
CA VAL A 147 -13.27 2.99 18.39
C VAL A 147 -12.14 3.84 18.97
N GLU A 148 -12.41 5.09 19.34
CA GLU A 148 -11.42 5.98 19.97
C GLU A 148 -10.89 5.38 21.28
N LYS A 149 -11.81 4.88 22.13
CA LYS A 149 -11.48 4.24 23.41
C LYS A 149 -10.60 2.99 23.25
N TYR A 150 -10.72 2.27 22.14
CA TYR A 150 -9.95 1.04 21.85
C TYR A 150 -9.00 1.19 20.65
N SER A 151 -8.54 2.41 20.39
CA SER A 151 -7.65 2.75 19.26
C SER A 151 -6.30 2.00 19.26
N ASN A 152 -5.94 1.38 20.38
CA ASN A 152 -4.77 0.51 20.51
C ASN A 152 -4.97 -0.93 20.01
N LYS A 153 -6.15 -1.26 19.47
CA LYS A 153 -6.50 -2.61 19.00
C LYS A 153 -6.87 -2.63 17.50
N PRO A 154 -6.71 -3.79 16.83
CA PRO A 154 -7.24 -4.04 15.48
C PRO A 154 -8.71 -3.63 15.36
N MET A 155 -9.03 -2.84 14.35
CA MET A 155 -10.38 -2.31 14.12
C MET A 155 -11.43 -3.42 14.07
N GLU A 156 -11.12 -4.55 13.40
CA GLU A 156 -12.00 -5.71 13.34
C GLU A 156 -12.35 -6.27 14.72
N LYS A 157 -11.40 -6.29 15.66
CA LYS A 157 -11.63 -6.77 17.03
C LYS A 157 -12.47 -5.79 17.83
N VAL A 158 -12.26 -4.49 17.59
CA VAL A 158 -13.02 -3.42 18.25
C VAL A 158 -14.48 -3.45 17.79
N ILE A 159 -14.71 -3.54 16.48
CA ILE A 159 -16.06 -3.61 15.90
C ILE A 159 -16.77 -4.89 16.34
N GLN A 160 -16.12 -6.06 16.27
CA GLN A 160 -16.72 -7.32 16.74
C GLN A 160 -17.16 -7.23 18.20
N LYS A 161 -16.31 -6.67 19.07
CA LYS A 161 -16.63 -6.51 20.48
C LYS A 161 -17.81 -5.55 20.70
N PHE A 162 -17.86 -4.44 19.95
CA PHE A 162 -18.99 -3.52 20.00
C PHE A 162 -20.30 -4.22 19.60
N LEU A 163 -20.29 -4.98 18.51
CA LEU A 163 -21.47 -5.70 18.00
C LEU A 163 -21.95 -6.79 18.98
N ILE A 164 -21.04 -7.51 19.64
CA ILE A 164 -21.40 -8.48 20.69
C ILE A 164 -22.09 -7.78 21.85
N ASN A 165 -21.50 -6.69 22.35
CA ASN A 165 -22.06 -5.93 23.48
C ASN A 165 -23.46 -5.37 23.19
N LYS A 166 -23.76 -4.96 21.95
CA LYS A 166 -25.11 -4.48 21.56
C LYS A 166 -26.16 -5.59 21.48
N LYS A 167 -25.78 -6.85 21.25
CA LYS A 167 -26.73 -7.98 21.21
C LYS A 167 -27.08 -8.51 22.61
N SER A 168 -26.32 -8.13 23.63
CA SER A 168 -26.51 -8.56 25.03
C SER A 168 -27.36 -7.58 25.86
N VAL A 169 -27.86 -6.52 25.23
CA VAL A 169 -28.78 -5.52 25.80
C VAL A 169 -30.10 -5.63 25.05
#